data_AF-A0A8F3DWA6-F1
#
_entry.id   AF-A0A8F3DWA6-F1
#
_cell.length_a   1.000
_cell.length_b   1.000
_cell.length_c   1.000
_cell.angle_alpha   90.00
_cell.angle_beta   90.00
_cell.angle_gamma   90.00
#
_symmetry.space_group_name_H-M   'P 1'
#
loop_
_entity.id
_entity.type
_entity.pdbx_description
1 polymer ?
#
loop_
_entity_poly.entity_id
_entity_poly.type
_entity_poly.pdbx_seq_one_letter_code
_entity_poly.pdbx_strand_id
1 'polypeptide(L)'
;MNMACFEKSTICGMNRFSITEILGLPIQERIRLVELIWDSVAAVPEAVEVSPALKAELEARLKEFEENPEAGYSWDEVKSRIKDGSWLSA
;
A
#
# COMPACT_ATOMS: atom_id res chain seq x y z
N MET A 1 -0.36 28.41 -2.09
CA MET A 1 -1.47 28.04 -1.19
C MET A 1 -0.95 26.95 -0.28
N ASN A 2 -1.07 27.14 1.03
CA ASN A 2 -0.45 26.34 2.09
C ASN A 2 -0.64 24.82 1.94
N MET A 3 0.45 24.07 2.07
CA MET A 3 0.44 22.82 2.82
C MET A 3 1.74 22.76 3.63
N ALA A 4 1.67 23.36 4.81
CA ALA A 4 2.71 23.37 5.80
C ALA A 4 2.95 21.96 6.36
N CYS A 5 4.21 21.68 6.66
CA CYS A 5 4.69 20.75 7.68
C CYS A 5 4.10 19.33 7.68
N PHE A 6 4.80 18.41 7.01
CA PHE A 6 4.93 17.05 7.53
C PHE A 6 6.43 16.80 7.68
N GLU A 7 6.95 16.98 8.91
CA GLU A 7 8.31 16.61 9.28
C GLU A 7 8.50 15.10 9.07
N LYS A 8 8.85 14.67 7.85
CA LYS A 8 9.12 13.26 7.57
C LYS A 8 10.51 12.93 8.11
N SER A 9 10.49 12.48 9.36
CA SER A 9 11.47 11.60 10.01
C SER A 9 12.46 10.97 9.03
N THR A 10 13.66 11.56 8.98
CA THR A 10 14.82 10.94 8.36
C THR A 10 15.10 9.62 9.07
N ILE A 11 14.97 8.50 8.36
CA ILE A 11 15.51 7.21 8.83
C ILE A 11 17.03 7.27 8.61
N CYS A 12 17.74 7.93 9.52
CA CYS A 12 19.19 7.92 9.55
C CYS A 12 19.65 6.68 10.32
N GLY A 13 20.30 5.74 9.60
CA GLY A 13 20.93 4.56 10.18
C GLY A 13 20.00 3.34 10.29
N MET A 14 19.93 2.54 9.22
CA MET A 14 19.42 1.18 9.35
C MET A 14 20.44 0.34 10.13
N ASN A 15 20.23 0.20 11.43
CA ASN A 15 20.70 -0.99 12.15
C ASN A 15 20.06 -2.22 11.50
N ARG A 16 20.80 -3.34 11.42
CA ARG A 16 20.23 -4.61 10.95
C ARG A 16 19.23 -5.12 11.99
N PHE A 17 17.97 -4.78 11.82
CA PHE A 17 16.87 -5.40 12.58
C PHE A 17 16.59 -6.80 12.02
N SER A 18 16.44 -7.77 12.91
CA SER A 18 15.91 -9.09 12.58
C SER A 18 14.38 -9.05 12.52
N ILE A 19 13.78 -9.91 11.70
CA ILE A 19 12.32 -10.04 11.63
C ILE A 19 11.74 -10.39 13.01
N THR A 20 12.45 -11.18 13.81
CA THR A 20 12.05 -11.54 15.17
C THR A 20 11.91 -10.33 16.09
N GLU A 21 12.84 -9.37 16.01
CA GLU A 21 12.76 -8.12 16.79
C GLU A 21 11.57 -7.27 16.36
N ILE A 22 11.32 -7.16 15.05
CA ILE A 22 10.16 -6.43 14.52
C ILE A 22 8.85 -7.06 14.99
N LEU A 23 8.76 -8.40 14.96
CA LEU A 23 7.56 -9.11 15.40
C LEU A 23 7.33 -8.99 16.92
N GLY A 24 8.38 -8.77 17.70
CA GLY A 24 8.33 -8.52 19.15
C GLY A 24 7.84 -7.12 19.54
N LEU A 25 7.77 -6.18 18.58
CA LEU A 25 7.25 -4.83 18.85
C LEU A 25 5.73 -4.85 19.15
N PRO A 26 5.24 -3.90 19.95
CA PRO A 26 3.80 -3.65 20.09
C PRO A 26 3.12 -3.47 18.73
N ILE A 27 1.86 -3.90 18.61
CA ILE A 27 1.11 -3.84 17.33
C ILE A 27 1.14 -2.43 16.71
N GLN A 28 0.97 -1.39 17.54
CA GLN A 28 0.97 0.00 17.09
C GLN A 28 2.31 0.42 16.47
N GLU A 29 3.42 -0.02 17.07
CA GLU A 29 4.76 0.25 16.53
C GLU A 29 5.03 -0.51 15.24
N ARG A 30 4.52 -1.76 15.13
CA ARG A 30 4.61 -2.51 13.88
C ARG A 30 3.84 -1.84 12.75
N ILE A 31 2.64 -1.36 13.02
CA ILE A 31 1.84 -0.60 12.04
C ILE A 31 2.61 0.66 11.62
N ARG A 32 3.14 1.42 12.59
CA ARG A 32 3.91 2.62 12.29
C ARG A 32 5.16 2.33 11.47
N LEU A 33 5.84 1.23 11.74
CA LEU A 33 7.02 0.82 10.97
C LEU A 33 6.63 0.43 9.53
N VAL A 34 5.51 -0.27 9.34
CA VAL A 34 4.99 -0.58 8.00
C VAL A 34 4.69 0.70 7.23
N GLU A 35 4.06 1.69 7.85
CA GLU A 35 3.81 3.01 7.23
C GLU A 35 5.12 3.69 6.82
N LEU A 36 6.12 3.72 7.70
CA LEU A 36 7.41 4.35 7.42
C LEU A 36 8.16 3.67 6.28
N ILE A 37 8.14 2.33 6.24
CA ILE A 37 8.73 1.57 5.15
C ILE A 37 7.98 1.88 3.85
N TRP A 38 6.65 1.88 3.87
CA TRP A 38 5.83 2.18 2.70
C TRP A 38 6.09 3.59 2.16
N ASP A 39 6.18 4.58 3.05
CA ASP A 39 6.56 5.96 2.72
C ASP A 39 7.95 6.04 2.07
N SER A 40 8.92 5.24 2.56
CA SER A 40 10.27 5.21 1.99
C SER A 40 10.30 4.61 0.58
N VAL A 41 9.48 3.59 0.31
CA VAL A 41 9.36 2.98 -1.03
C VAL A 41 8.72 3.96 -1.99
N ALA A 42 7.65 4.65 -1.56
CA ALA A 42 6.97 5.66 -2.37
C ALA A 42 7.85 6.87 -2.70
N ALA A 43 8.90 7.13 -1.91
CA ALA A 43 9.84 8.22 -2.13
C ALA A 43 10.86 7.96 -3.26
N VAL A 44 10.96 6.71 -3.75
CA VAL A 44 11.89 6.31 -4.84
C VAL A 44 11.15 5.58 -5.97
N PRO A 45 10.19 6.24 -6.63
CA PRO A 45 9.33 5.60 -7.63
C PRO A 45 10.10 5.01 -8.82
N GLU A 46 11.25 5.58 -9.18
CA GLU A 46 12.13 5.08 -10.24
C GLU A 46 12.80 3.74 -9.93
N ALA A 47 12.87 3.34 -8.66
CA ALA A 47 13.45 2.05 -8.26
C ALA A 47 12.53 0.87 -8.60
N VAL A 48 11.25 1.13 -8.90
CA VAL A 48 10.27 0.11 -9.27
C VAL A 48 10.00 0.23 -10.77
N GLU A 49 10.70 -0.59 -11.57
CA GLU A 49 10.46 -0.64 -13.00
C GLU A 49 9.08 -1.24 -13.31
N VAL A 50 8.19 -0.42 -13.88
CA VAL A 50 6.88 -0.88 -14.37
C VAL A 50 7.03 -1.29 -15.83
N SER A 51 6.86 -2.58 -16.11
CA SER A 51 6.94 -3.07 -17.49
C SER A 51 5.84 -2.46 -18.37
N PRO A 52 6.07 -2.31 -19.69
CA PRO A 52 5.05 -1.81 -20.61
C PRO A 52 3.74 -2.61 -20.55
N ALA A 53 3.82 -3.92 -20.33
CA ALA A 53 2.66 -4.79 -20.21
C ALA A 53 1.84 -4.48 -18.94
N LEU A 54 2.51 -4.28 -17.80
CA LEU A 54 1.84 -3.87 -16.56
C LEU A 54 1.20 -2.50 -16.69
N LYS A 55 1.88 -1.56 -17.33
CA LYS A 55 1.33 -0.22 -17.57
C LYS A 55 0.07 -0.27 -18.45
N ALA A 56 0.08 -1.06 -19.51
CA ALA A 56 -1.07 -1.24 -20.39
C ALA A 56 -2.27 -1.88 -19.65
N GLU A 57 -2.03 -2.88 -18.80
CA GLU A 57 -3.09 -3.47 -17.96
C GLU A 57 -3.70 -2.46 -16.99
N LEU A 58 -2.86 -1.64 -16.33
CA LEU A 58 -3.35 -0.60 -15.42
C LEU A 58 -4.16 0.46 -16.14
N GLU A 59 -3.73 0.90 -17.32
CA GLU A 59 -4.48 1.84 -18.16
C GLU A 59 -5.82 1.25 -18.63
N ALA A 60 -5.86 -0.04 -19.00
CA ALA A 60 -7.08 -0.72 -19.38
C ALA A 60 -8.09 -0.80 -18.22
N ARG A 61 -7.64 -1.20 -17.03
CA ARG A 61 -8.49 -1.26 -15.82
C ARG A 61 -8.99 0.10 -15.37
N LEU A 62 -8.16 1.13 -15.50
CA LEU A 62 -8.57 2.49 -15.20
C LEU A 62 -9.69 2.95 -16.14
N LYS A 63 -9.54 2.69 -17.44
CA LYS A 63 -10.57 3.02 -18.43
C LYS A 63 -11.88 2.26 -18.18
N GLU A 64 -11.81 0.97 -17.86
CA GLU A 64 -13.00 0.17 -17.51
C GLU A 64 -13.73 0.76 -16.29
N PHE A 65 -12.98 1.19 -15.28
CA PHE A 65 -13.55 1.85 -14.10
C PHE A 65 -14.16 3.23 -14.43
N GLU A 66 -13.52 4.02 -15.28
CA GLU A 66 -14.06 5.32 -15.74
C GLU A 66 -15.36 5.15 -16.55
N GLU A 67 -15.47 4.09 -17.35
CA GLU A 67 -16.67 3.75 -18.12
C GLU A 67 -17.79 3.18 -17.25
N ASN A 68 -17.46 2.44 -16.18
CA ASN A 68 -18.42 1.87 -15.25
C ASN A 68 -17.94 1.97 -13.77
N PRO A 69 -18.13 3.14 -13.12
CA PRO A 69 -17.67 3.36 -11.74
C PRO A 69 -18.31 2.42 -10.70
N GLU A 70 -19.50 1.89 -11.00
CA GLU A 70 -20.27 0.99 -10.14
C GLU A 70 -19.91 -0.49 -10.38
N ALA A 71 -18.96 -0.80 -11.27
CA ALA A 71 -18.46 -2.17 -11.48
C ALA A 71 -17.70 -2.71 -10.26
N GLY A 72 -17.25 -1.83 -9.38
CA GLY A 72 -16.54 -2.18 -8.15
C GLY A 72 -17.47 -2.75 -7.07
N TYR A 73 -16.85 -3.29 -6.02
CA TYR A 73 -17.56 -3.68 -4.81
C TYR A 73 -17.60 -2.51 -3.84
N SER A 74 -18.75 -2.33 -3.19
CA SER A 74 -18.85 -1.44 -2.04
C SER A 74 -17.92 -1.91 -0.91
N TRP A 75 -17.53 -0.99 -0.04
CA TRP A 75 -16.64 -1.32 1.08
C TRP A 75 -17.24 -2.37 2.03
N ASP A 76 -18.57 -2.39 2.18
CA ASP A 76 -19.26 -3.36 3.02
C ASP A 76 -19.23 -4.76 2.40
N GLU A 77 -19.37 -4.88 1.07
CA GLU A 77 -19.19 -6.14 0.35
C GLU A 77 -17.76 -6.67 0.48
N VAL A 78 -16.76 -5.81 0.27
CA VAL A 78 -15.35 -6.17 0.44
C VAL A 78 -15.08 -6.65 1.87
N LYS A 79 -15.56 -5.92 2.87
CA LYS A 79 -15.45 -6.32 4.28
C LYS A 79 -16.11 -7.66 4.57
N SER A 80 -17.29 -7.91 4.00
CA SER A 80 -17.98 -9.20 4.16
C SER A 80 -17.08 -10.32 3.66
N ARG A 81 -16.60 -10.21 2.43
CA ARG A 81 -15.73 -11.22 1.77
C ARG A 81 -14.44 -11.48 2.54
N ILE A 82 -13.86 -10.45 3.14
CA ILE A 82 -12.65 -10.59 3.96
C ILE A 82 -12.97 -11.35 5.25
N LYS A 83 -14.10 -11.06 5.89
CA LYS A 83 -14.51 -11.71 7.15
C LYS A 83 -14.94 -13.16 6.97
N ASP A 84 -15.67 -13.45 5.91
CA ASP A 84 -16.16 -14.80 5.60
C ASP A 84 -15.12 -15.66 4.87
N GLY A 85 -14.02 -15.05 4.40
CA GLY A 85 -12.91 -15.73 3.74
C GLY A 85 -13.16 -16.02 2.25
N SER A 86 -14.28 -15.56 1.68
CA SER A 86 -14.64 -15.81 0.29
C SER A 86 -13.75 -15.07 -0.72
N TRP A 87 -12.84 -14.21 -0.26
CA TRP A 87 -11.87 -13.53 -1.13
C TRP A 87 -10.80 -14.47 -1.70
N LEU A 88 -10.59 -15.65 -1.10
CA LEU A 88 -9.59 -16.64 -1.54
C LEU A 88 -10.07 -17.49 -2.74
N SER A 89 -11.35 -17.44 -3.07
CA SER A 89 -12.00 -18.30 -4.07
C SER A 89 -12.35 -17.58 -5.38
N ALA A 90 -11.86 -16.34 -5.57
CA ALA A 90 -12.10 -15.54 -6.77
C ALA A 90 -11.03 -15.78 -7.84
#